data_AF-A0A316ID23-F1
#
_entry.id   AF-A0A316ID23-F1
#
_cell.length_a   1.000
_cell.length_b   1.000
_cell.length_c   1.000
_cell.angle_alpha   90.00
_cell.angle_beta   90.00
_cell.angle_gamma   90.00
#
_symmetry.space_group_name_H-M   'P 1'
#
loop_
_entity.id
_entity.type
_entity.pdbx_description
1 polymer ?
#
loop_
_entity_poly.entity_id
_entity_poly.type
_entity_poly.pdbx_seq_one_letter_code
_entity_poly.pdbx_strand_id
1 'polypeptide(L)'
;MKRALIACLIAGAAVLGTAAPAAAHNSLISSDPKDKTSLEVGPSTVTLTFDQEVQGGQGINTISVVDANGGHYEVEGDPTIKDNAVSAKVNALGKAGQYKIGYRILSADGHPVSGELTFTLTKDGTGTPRQVDANATPDSGSGDGLPIWVWIVGAVVLLGGGVFFALRGGGTKA
;
A
#
# COMPACT_ATOMS: atom_id res chain seq x y z
N MET A 1 34.39 14.82 31.31
CA MET A 1 33.83 13.52 30.86
C MET A 1 32.36 13.34 31.24
N LYS A 2 31.95 13.43 32.52
CA LYS A 2 30.53 13.25 32.95
C LYS A 2 29.52 14.21 32.30
N ARG A 3 29.88 15.49 32.14
CA ARG A 3 29.01 16.51 31.51
C ARG A 3 28.79 16.26 30.00
N ALA A 4 29.80 15.75 29.31
CA ALA A 4 29.71 15.40 27.89
C ALA A 4 28.83 14.15 27.68
N LEU A 5 28.93 13.16 28.57
CA LEU A 5 28.06 11.98 28.57
C LEU A 5 26.58 12.34 28.78
N ILE A 6 26.29 13.23 29.74
CA ILE A 6 24.92 13.70 29.99
C ILE A 6 24.38 14.49 28.79
N ALA A 7 25.19 15.35 28.18
CA ALA A 7 24.79 16.10 26.99
C ALA A 7 24.49 15.17 25.79
N CYS A 8 25.31 14.15 25.56
CA CYS A 8 25.02 13.14 24.53
C CYS A 8 23.75 12.33 24.83
N LEU A 9 23.50 11.99 26.10
CA LEU A 9 22.32 11.23 26.49
C LEU A 9 21.03 12.04 26.27
N ILE A 10 21.05 13.31 26.65
CA ILE A 10 19.92 14.24 26.46
C ILE A 10 19.70 14.51 24.97
N ALA A 11 20.76 14.75 24.19
CA ALA A 11 20.66 14.93 22.75
C ALA A 11 20.12 13.68 22.04
N GLY A 12 20.59 12.48 22.43
CA GLY A 12 20.08 11.22 21.89
C GLY A 12 18.62 10.96 22.24
N ALA A 13 18.21 11.24 23.47
CA ALA A 13 16.81 11.12 23.90
C ALA A 13 15.88 12.10 23.17
N ALA A 14 16.36 13.33 22.91
CA ALA A 14 15.61 14.32 22.14
C ALA A 14 15.37 13.89 20.69
N VAL A 15 16.39 13.30 20.03
CA VAL A 15 16.27 12.80 18.65
C VAL A 15 15.31 11.62 18.55
N LEU A 16 15.35 10.69 19.51
CA LEU A 16 14.47 9.52 19.54
C LEU A 16 12.99 9.89 19.81
N GLY A 17 12.74 10.99 20.52
CA GLY A 17 11.37 11.47 20.81
C GLY A 17 10.69 12.21 19.65
N THR A 18 11.44 12.62 18.63
CA THR A 18 10.92 13.42 17.50
C THR A 18 10.87 12.68 16.16
N ALA A 19 11.31 11.42 16.11
CA ALA A 19 11.23 10.62 14.90
C ALA A 19 9.75 10.26 14.62
N ALA A 20 9.10 11.03 13.75
CA ALA A 20 7.81 10.64 13.21
C ALA A 20 7.98 9.34 12.41
N PRO A 21 7.01 8.41 12.46
CA PRO A 21 7.01 7.25 11.58
C PRO A 21 7.10 7.74 10.13
N ALA A 22 8.09 7.25 9.37
CA ALA A 22 8.07 7.44 7.93
C ALA A 22 6.88 6.65 7.38
N ALA A 23 5.88 7.33 6.82
CA ALA A 23 4.79 6.68 6.10
C ALA A 23 5.34 6.19 4.76
N ALA A 24 5.89 4.98 4.74
CA ALA A 24 6.50 4.37 3.55
C ALA A 24 5.49 3.66 2.63
N HIS A 25 4.24 3.52 3.07
CA HIS A 25 3.23 2.76 2.35
C HIS A 25 2.52 3.64 1.32
N ASN A 26 2.44 3.14 0.09
CA ASN A 26 1.73 3.79 -1.00
C ASN A 26 0.25 3.97 -0.65
N SER A 27 -0.29 5.15 -0.89
CA SER A 27 -1.64 5.54 -0.53
C SER A 27 -2.41 5.99 -1.76
N LEU A 28 -3.67 5.57 -1.88
CA LEU A 28 -4.54 6.04 -2.94
C LEU A 28 -4.84 7.53 -2.73
N ILE A 29 -4.50 8.37 -3.71
CA ILE A 29 -4.73 9.83 -3.66
C ILE A 29 -5.85 10.29 -4.58
N SER A 30 -6.15 9.53 -5.64
CA SER A 30 -7.23 9.87 -6.56
C SER A 30 -7.77 8.65 -7.29
N SER A 31 -9.02 8.74 -7.72
CA SER A 31 -9.67 7.74 -8.55
C SER A 31 -10.58 8.39 -9.60
N ASP A 32 -10.68 7.73 -10.75
CA ASP A 32 -11.70 7.96 -11.75
C ASP A 32 -12.38 6.63 -12.10
N PRO A 33 -13.68 6.43 -11.80
CA PRO A 33 -14.58 7.36 -11.12
C PRO A 33 -14.15 7.72 -9.69
N LYS A 34 -14.53 8.92 -9.23
CA LYS A 34 -14.33 9.34 -7.83
C LYS A 34 -15.17 8.49 -6.88
N ASP A 35 -14.64 8.20 -5.69
CA ASP A 35 -15.42 7.54 -4.63
C ASP A 35 -16.74 8.27 -4.36
N LYS A 36 -17.81 7.49 -4.24
CA LYS A 36 -19.21 7.89 -4.01
C LYS A 36 -19.82 8.76 -5.10
N THR A 37 -19.20 8.86 -6.28
CA THR A 37 -19.80 9.61 -7.39
C THR A 37 -21.03 8.89 -7.96
N SER A 38 -21.90 9.66 -8.61
CA SER A 38 -23.04 9.15 -9.37
C SER A 38 -22.84 9.42 -10.86
N LEU A 39 -23.05 8.41 -11.70
CA LEU A 39 -22.84 8.45 -13.15
C LEU A 39 -24.12 8.04 -13.87
N GLU A 40 -24.45 8.72 -14.97
CA GLU A 40 -25.52 8.26 -15.86
C GLU A 40 -25.07 7.14 -16.79
N VAL A 41 -23.78 7.12 -17.14
CA VAL A 41 -23.17 6.14 -18.04
C VAL A 41 -21.97 5.53 -17.32
N GLY A 42 -21.87 4.19 -17.37
CA GLY A 42 -20.74 3.48 -16.77
C GLY A 42 -19.40 3.86 -17.40
N PRO A 43 -18.30 3.88 -16.63
CA PRO A 43 -16.98 4.18 -17.16
C PRO A 43 -16.52 3.06 -18.11
N SER A 44 -15.74 3.41 -19.14
CA SER A 44 -15.03 2.43 -19.96
C SER A 44 -13.68 2.02 -19.37
N THR A 45 -13.20 2.74 -18.35
CA THR A 45 -11.93 2.52 -17.67
C THR A 45 -12.04 3.02 -16.24
N VAL A 46 -11.48 2.27 -15.30
CA VAL A 46 -11.21 2.73 -13.94
C VAL A 46 -9.73 3.05 -13.84
N THR A 47 -9.39 4.22 -13.29
CA THR A 47 -8.01 4.64 -13.03
C THR A 47 -7.85 4.99 -11.56
N LEU A 48 -6.83 4.40 -10.92
CA LEU A 48 -6.43 4.64 -9.55
C LEU A 48 -5.05 5.31 -9.56
N THR A 49 -4.91 6.43 -8.85
CA THR A 49 -3.64 7.15 -8.73
C THR A 49 -3.18 7.12 -7.29
N PHE A 50 -1.92 6.73 -7.09
CA PHE A 50 -1.30 6.62 -5.78
C PHE A 50 -0.23 7.69 -5.55
N ASP A 51 0.23 7.90 -4.33
CA ASP A 51 1.26 8.90 -4.01
C ASP A 51 2.69 8.45 -4.34
N GLN A 52 2.91 7.14 -4.53
CA GLN A 52 4.18 6.54 -4.95
C GLN A 52 4.01 5.70 -6.22
N GLU A 53 5.13 5.42 -6.88
CA GLU A 53 5.20 4.51 -8.03
C GLU A 53 4.67 3.11 -7.69
N VAL A 54 4.13 2.44 -8.71
CA VAL A 54 3.55 1.10 -8.62
C VAL A 54 4.44 0.12 -9.38
N GLN A 55 4.68 -1.07 -8.80
CA GLN A 55 5.43 -2.11 -9.49
C GLN A 55 4.60 -2.72 -10.62
N GLY A 56 5.20 -2.80 -11.80
CA GLY A 56 4.65 -3.52 -12.94
C GLY A 56 5.01 -5.00 -12.93
N GLY A 57 4.18 -5.81 -13.57
CA GLY A 57 4.37 -7.25 -13.68
C GLY A 57 3.05 -7.96 -13.95
N GLN A 58 3.13 -9.18 -14.48
CA GLN A 58 1.94 -9.97 -14.79
C GLN A 58 1.38 -10.60 -13.51
N GLY A 59 0.07 -10.46 -13.28
CA GLY A 59 -0.65 -11.10 -12.18
C GLY A 59 -0.42 -10.53 -10.78
N ILE A 60 0.32 -9.42 -10.63
CA ILE A 60 0.65 -8.86 -9.30
C ILE A 60 -0.29 -7.73 -8.86
N ASN A 61 -1.00 -7.11 -9.80
CA ASN A 61 -1.93 -6.00 -9.57
C ASN A 61 -3.32 -6.37 -10.08
N THR A 62 -4.35 -6.04 -9.31
CA THR A 62 -5.74 -6.30 -9.68
C THR A 62 -6.63 -5.09 -9.41
N ILE A 63 -7.59 -4.88 -10.31
CA ILE A 63 -8.73 -3.97 -10.15
C ILE A 63 -9.97 -4.75 -10.58
N SER A 64 -10.98 -4.80 -9.72
CA SER A 64 -12.29 -5.41 -10.00
C SER A 64 -13.39 -4.37 -9.96
N VAL A 65 -14.44 -4.56 -10.76
CA VAL A 65 -15.64 -3.73 -10.78
C VAL A 65 -16.86 -4.63 -10.62
N VAL A 66 -17.48 -4.58 -9.44
CA VAL A 66 -18.49 -5.56 -9.03
C VAL A 66 -19.82 -4.88 -8.71
N ASP A 67 -20.93 -5.42 -9.22
CA ASP A 67 -22.27 -4.95 -8.85
C ASP A 67 -22.75 -5.50 -7.51
N ALA A 68 -23.93 -5.04 -7.04
CA ALA A 68 -24.51 -5.48 -5.77
C ALA A 68 -24.86 -6.99 -5.71
N ASN A 69 -24.93 -7.68 -6.86
CA ASN A 69 -25.20 -9.11 -6.96
C ASN A 69 -23.93 -9.95 -7.09
N GLY A 70 -22.73 -9.34 -7.04
CA GLY A 70 -21.46 -10.02 -7.23
C GLY A 70 -21.05 -10.20 -8.69
N GLY A 71 -21.73 -9.53 -9.64
CA GLY A 71 -21.37 -9.57 -11.05
C GLY A 71 -20.13 -8.73 -11.35
N HIS A 72 -19.13 -9.33 -12.01
CA HIS A 72 -17.87 -8.67 -12.39
C HIS A 72 -17.96 -8.00 -13.77
N TYR A 73 -17.40 -6.80 -13.93
CA TYR A 73 -17.48 -6.02 -15.17
C TYR A 73 -16.12 -5.55 -15.71
N GLU A 74 -15.04 -5.72 -14.96
CA GLU A 74 -13.69 -5.52 -15.46
C GLU A 74 -13.38 -6.43 -16.66
N VAL A 75 -12.58 -5.92 -17.60
CA VAL A 75 -12.03 -6.73 -18.69
C VAL A 75 -10.93 -7.62 -18.12
N GLU A 76 -10.88 -8.89 -18.55
CA GLU A 76 -9.81 -9.79 -18.15
C GLU A 76 -8.42 -9.28 -18.56
N GLY A 77 -7.46 -9.48 -17.67
CA GLY A 77 -6.06 -9.22 -17.91
C GLY A 77 -5.47 -8.27 -16.88
N ASP A 78 -4.17 -8.00 -17.05
CA ASP A 78 -3.44 -7.13 -16.16
C ASP A 78 -3.86 -5.66 -16.34
N PRO A 79 -3.99 -4.89 -15.25
CA PRO A 79 -4.12 -3.45 -15.32
C PRO A 79 -2.90 -2.81 -16.02
N THR A 80 -3.16 -1.73 -16.75
CA THR A 80 -2.10 -0.91 -17.35
C THR A 80 -1.52 0.03 -16.30
N ILE A 81 -0.20 0.10 -16.22
CA ILE A 81 0.50 0.95 -15.25
C ILE A 81 1.25 2.05 -16.00
N LYS A 82 1.12 3.27 -15.51
CA LYS A 82 1.87 4.44 -15.96
C LYS A 82 2.28 5.23 -14.73
N ASP A 83 3.56 5.17 -14.39
CA ASP A 83 4.14 5.80 -13.20
C ASP A 83 3.42 5.34 -11.90
N ASN A 84 2.65 6.23 -11.28
CA ASN A 84 1.84 5.99 -10.08
C ASN A 84 0.35 5.73 -10.35
N ALA A 85 -0.03 5.59 -11.63
CA ALA A 85 -1.42 5.37 -12.05
C ALA A 85 -1.62 3.93 -12.57
N VAL A 86 -2.69 3.28 -12.10
CA VAL A 86 -3.10 1.93 -12.49
C VAL A 86 -4.48 1.98 -13.10
N SER A 87 -4.65 1.44 -14.30
CA SER A 87 -5.91 1.51 -15.05
C SER A 87 -6.38 0.14 -15.52
N ALA A 88 -7.68 -0.14 -15.32
CA ALA A 88 -8.33 -1.34 -15.84
C ALA A 88 -9.48 -0.96 -16.75
N LYS A 89 -9.61 -1.67 -17.88
CA LYS A 89 -10.75 -1.50 -18.79
C LYS A 89 -11.99 -2.12 -18.16
N VAL A 90 -13.14 -1.51 -18.42
CA VAL A 90 -14.43 -1.94 -17.88
C VAL A 90 -15.39 -2.16 -19.04
N ASN A 91 -16.07 -3.30 -19.04
CA ASN A 91 -17.14 -3.59 -19.99
C ASN A 91 -18.34 -2.67 -19.74
N ALA A 92 -19.30 -2.65 -20.65
CA ALA A 92 -20.56 -1.96 -20.37
C ALA A 92 -21.16 -2.49 -19.05
N LEU A 93 -21.65 -1.58 -18.20
CA LEU A 93 -22.28 -1.95 -16.94
C LEU A 93 -23.73 -2.42 -17.16
N GLY A 94 -24.24 -3.17 -16.18
CA GLY A 94 -25.60 -3.69 -16.16
C GLY A 94 -26.60 -2.70 -15.58
N LYS A 95 -27.39 -3.13 -14.60
CA LYS A 95 -28.48 -2.33 -14.02
C LYS A 95 -27.98 -1.11 -13.25
N ALA A 96 -28.85 -0.09 -13.15
CA ALA A 96 -28.65 1.02 -12.24
C ALA A 96 -28.50 0.50 -10.81
N GLY A 97 -27.65 1.16 -10.02
CA GLY A 97 -27.32 0.73 -8.67
C GLY A 97 -25.88 1.03 -8.29
N GLN A 98 -25.49 0.58 -7.10
CA GLN A 98 -24.12 0.74 -6.61
C GLN A 98 -23.19 -0.31 -7.21
N TYR A 99 -22.01 0.13 -7.59
CA TYR A 99 -20.88 -0.69 -8.02
C TYR A 99 -19.71 -0.45 -7.08
N LYS A 100 -18.93 -1.49 -6.84
CA LYS A 100 -17.71 -1.50 -6.02
C LYS A 100 -16.50 -1.64 -6.93
N ILE A 101 -15.50 -0.80 -6.69
CA ILE A 101 -14.17 -0.91 -7.28
C ILE A 101 -13.25 -1.49 -6.22
N GLY A 102 -12.90 -2.77 -6.34
CA GLY A 102 -11.90 -3.40 -5.49
C GLY A 102 -10.52 -3.28 -6.12
N TYR A 103 -9.47 -3.11 -5.32
CA TYR A 103 -8.11 -3.13 -5.84
C TYR A 103 -7.13 -3.78 -4.86
N ARG A 104 -6.06 -4.36 -5.43
CA ARG A 104 -4.85 -4.79 -4.74
C ARG A 104 -3.66 -4.45 -5.63
N ILE A 105 -2.84 -3.50 -5.18
CA ILE A 105 -1.74 -2.91 -5.95
C ILE A 105 -0.42 -3.10 -5.23
N LEU A 106 0.61 -3.58 -5.92
CA LEU A 106 1.96 -3.74 -5.38
C LEU A 106 2.74 -2.42 -5.49
N SER A 107 3.01 -1.81 -4.35
CA SER A 107 3.81 -0.59 -4.24
C SER A 107 5.28 -0.82 -4.62
N ALA A 108 5.98 0.23 -5.05
CA ALA A 108 7.43 0.22 -5.29
C ALA A 108 8.26 -0.32 -4.11
N ASP A 109 7.80 -0.12 -2.87
CA ASP A 109 8.42 -0.62 -1.64
C ASP A 109 8.20 -2.14 -1.38
N GLY A 110 7.45 -2.82 -2.26
CA GLY A 110 7.20 -4.25 -2.20
C GLY A 110 6.00 -4.66 -1.33
N HIS A 111 5.27 -3.72 -0.73
CA HIS A 111 4.07 -4.04 0.04
C HIS A 111 2.80 -3.93 -0.82
N PRO A 112 1.86 -4.89 -0.70
CA PRO A 112 0.57 -4.75 -1.35
C PRO A 112 -0.33 -3.76 -0.59
N VAL A 113 -1.01 -2.93 -1.35
CA VAL A 113 -2.01 -1.97 -0.87
C VAL A 113 -3.36 -2.36 -1.46
N SER A 114 -4.33 -2.61 -0.58
CA SER A 114 -5.68 -2.99 -0.98
C SER A 114 -6.70 -1.95 -0.51
N GLY A 115 -7.81 -1.86 -1.24
CA GLY A 115 -8.92 -1.02 -0.82
C GLY A 115 -10.16 -1.22 -1.68
N GLU A 116 -11.20 -0.48 -1.34
CA GLU A 116 -12.48 -0.49 -2.03
C GLU A 116 -12.98 0.95 -2.18
N LEU A 117 -13.53 1.26 -3.35
CA LEU A 117 -14.26 2.50 -3.63
C LEU A 117 -15.65 2.15 -4.14
N THR A 118 -16.58 3.10 -4.08
CA THR A 118 -17.94 2.90 -4.60
C THR A 118 -18.30 3.97 -5.61
N PHE A 119 -19.16 3.64 -6.57
CA PHE A 119 -19.87 4.62 -7.38
C PHE A 119 -21.30 4.13 -7.66
N THR A 120 -22.19 5.04 -8.03
CA THR A 120 -23.61 4.72 -8.31
C THR A 120 -23.92 4.98 -9.78
N LEU A 121 -24.43 3.98 -10.48
CA LEU A 121 -25.00 4.15 -11.82
C LEU A 121 -26.48 4.53 -11.69
N THR A 122 -26.89 5.63 -12.31
CA THR A 122 -28.26 6.17 -12.15
C THR A 122 -29.23 5.75 -13.25
N LYS A 123 -28.72 5.16 -14.35
CA LYS A 123 -29.51 4.63 -15.46
C LYS A 123 -29.08 3.21 -15.78
N ASP A 124 -30.02 2.39 -16.21
CA ASP A 124 -29.72 1.03 -16.66
C ASP A 124 -28.76 1.07 -17.85
N GLY A 125 -27.64 0.38 -17.72
CA GLY A 125 -26.80 -0.03 -18.83
C GLY A 125 -27.29 -1.33 -19.46
N THR A 126 -26.61 -1.73 -20.52
CA THR A 126 -26.95 -2.90 -21.35
C THR A 126 -25.96 -4.06 -21.19
N GLY A 127 -24.97 -3.91 -20.32
CA GLY A 127 -23.95 -4.90 -20.09
C GLY A 127 -24.40 -6.07 -19.24
N THR A 128 -23.63 -7.14 -19.30
CA THR A 128 -23.81 -8.35 -18.50
C THR A 128 -22.51 -8.65 -17.75
N PRO A 129 -22.58 -9.20 -16.53
CA PRO A 129 -21.40 -9.63 -15.81
C PRO A 129 -20.57 -10.64 -16.61
N ARG A 130 -19.26 -10.55 -16.48
CA ARG A 130 -18.32 -11.57 -16.94
C ARG A 130 -18.46 -12.84 -16.10
N GLN A 131 -18.28 -14.00 -16.75
CA GLN A 131 -18.13 -15.28 -16.05
C GLN A 131 -16.79 -15.32 -15.33
N VAL A 132 -16.81 -15.51 -14.01
CA VAL A 132 -15.61 -15.73 -13.19
C VAL A 132 -15.56 -17.19 -12.75
N ASP A 133 -14.41 -17.84 -12.94
CA ASP A 133 -14.20 -19.20 -12.46
C ASP A 133 -14.10 -19.17 -10.93
N ALA A 134 -15.06 -19.79 -10.24
CA ALA A 134 -15.21 -19.75 -8.77
C ALA A 134 -14.06 -20.44 -7.98
N ASN A 135 -12.97 -20.83 -8.64
CA ASN A 135 -11.90 -21.66 -8.08
C ASN A 135 -10.60 -20.88 -7.77
N ALA A 136 -10.58 -19.56 -7.93
CA ALA A 136 -9.42 -18.73 -7.60
C ALA A 136 -9.32 -18.52 -6.07
N THR A 137 -8.33 -19.13 -5.44
CA THR A 137 -8.05 -18.97 -3.99
C THR A 137 -7.20 -17.72 -3.79
N PRO A 138 -7.52 -16.81 -2.84
CA PRO A 138 -6.69 -15.64 -2.58
C PRO A 138 -5.35 -16.06 -1.96
N ASP A 139 -4.24 -15.72 -2.63
CA ASP A 139 -2.90 -15.89 -2.06
C ASP A 139 -2.72 -14.87 -0.92
N SER A 140 -2.83 -15.37 0.31
CA SER A 140 -2.54 -14.61 1.52
C SER A 140 -1.03 -14.62 1.73
N GLY A 141 -0.33 -13.81 0.94
CA GLY A 141 1.10 -13.54 1.10
C GLY A 141 1.39 -12.94 2.47
N SER A 142 1.60 -13.82 3.45
CA SER A 142 2.02 -13.47 4.80
C SER A 142 3.52 -13.24 4.74
N GLY A 143 3.93 -11.97 4.66
CA GLY A 143 5.35 -11.61 4.71
C GLY A 143 5.92 -11.95 6.07
N ASP A 144 6.77 -12.98 6.13
CA ASP A 144 7.55 -13.34 7.31
C ASP A 144 8.63 -12.28 7.55
N GLY A 145 8.24 -11.18 8.19
CA GLY A 145 9.17 -10.21 8.76
C GLY A 145 9.92 -10.83 9.93
N LEU A 146 11.23 -10.56 10.03
CA LEU A 146 12.04 -11.00 11.17
C LEU A 146 11.41 -10.51 12.49
N PRO A 147 11.31 -11.37 13.51
CA PRO A 147 10.66 -11.03 14.76
C PRO A 147 11.41 -9.89 15.48
N ILE A 148 10.64 -8.98 16.10
CA ILE A 148 11.13 -7.71 16.69
C ILE A 148 12.34 -7.88 17.62
N TRP A 149 12.47 -9.03 18.29
CA TRP A 149 13.59 -9.31 19.20
C TRP A 149 14.96 -9.28 18.51
N VAL A 150 15.04 -9.59 17.20
CA VAL A 150 16.29 -9.53 16.43
C VAL A 150 16.83 -8.09 16.39
N TRP A 151 15.94 -7.12 16.20
CA TRP A 151 16.29 -5.70 16.17
C TRP A 151 16.66 -5.16 17.57
N ILE A 152 15.97 -5.63 18.62
CA ILE A 152 16.28 -5.26 20.01
C ILE A 152 17.70 -5.71 20.38
N VAL A 153 18.07 -6.95 20.05
CA VAL A 153 19.42 -7.46 20.31
C VAL A 153 20.47 -6.65 19.57
N GLY A 154 20.23 -6.32 18.29
CA GLY A 154 21.14 -5.48 17.50
C GLY A 154 21.37 -4.10 18.13
N ALA A 155 20.31 -3.44 18.61
CA ALA A 155 20.40 -2.14 19.26
C ALA A 155 21.18 -2.19 20.59
N VAL A 156 20.97 -3.24 21.39
CA VAL A 156 21.70 -3.43 22.67
C VAL A 156 23.19 -3.66 22.44
N VAL A 157 23.55 -4.46 21.43
CA VAL A 157 24.95 -4.72 21.08
C VAL A 157 25.65 -3.44 20.59
N LEU A 158 24.98 -2.64 19.76
CA LEU A 158 25.54 -1.37 19.28
C LEU A 158 25.76 -0.36 20.42
N LEU A 159 24.77 -0.21 21.32
CA LEU A 159 24.89 0.67 22.48
C LEU A 159 25.96 0.18 23.46
N GLY A 160 25.98 -1.11 23.76
CA GLY A 160 26.97 -1.73 24.65
C GLY A 160 28.39 -1.64 24.09
N GLY A 161 28.56 -1.88 22.80
CA GLY A 161 29.84 -1.75 22.10
C GLY A 161 30.36 -0.31 22.08
N GLY A 162 29.48 0.66 21.80
CA GLY A 162 29.82 2.09 21.84
C GLY A 162 30.25 2.54 23.23
N VAL A 163 29.56 2.10 24.28
CA VAL A 163 29.92 2.39 25.68
C VAL A 163 31.25 1.74 26.05
N PHE A 164 31.47 0.47 25.68
CA PHE A 164 32.73 -0.23 25.95
C PHE A 164 33.92 0.44 25.26
N PHE A 165 33.77 0.84 23.99
CA PHE A 165 34.83 1.50 23.23
C PHE A 165 35.13 2.91 23.78
N ALA A 166 34.11 3.66 24.18
CA ALA A 166 34.26 4.97 24.81
C ALA A 166 34.96 4.90 26.18
N LEU A 167 34.68 3.86 26.97
CA LEU A 167 35.34 3.62 28.26
C LEU A 167 36.79 3.13 28.11
N ARG A 168 37.10 2.40 27.02
CA ARG A 168 38.44 1.86 26.76
C ARG A 168 39.36 2.83 26.01
N GLY A 169 38.81 3.74 25.22
CA GLY A 169 39.57 4.77 24.48
C GLY A 169 40.08 5.94 25.33
N GLY A 170 39.67 6.04 26.60
CA GLY A 170 40.07 7.13 27.51
C GLY A 170 41.42 6.97 28.22
N GLY A 171 42.22 5.96 27.88
CA GLY A 171 43.42 5.57 28.63
C GLY A 171 44.74 5.63 27.83
N THR A 172 45.19 6.82 27.44
CA THR A 172 46.61 7.21 27.26
C THR A 172 46.62 8.71 26.90
N LYS A 173 47.32 9.64 27.56
CA LYS A 173 48.64 9.61 28.20
C LYS A 173 48.72 10.60 29.38
N ALA A 174 49.43 10.21 30.42
CA ALA A 174 50.51 10.96 31.06
C ALA A 174 51.42 9.94 31.75
#